data_AF-A0A6B3G9P1-F1
#
_entry.id   AF-A0A6B3G9P1-F1
#
_cell.length_a   1.000
_cell.length_b   1.000
_cell.length_c   1.000
_cell.angle_alpha   90.00
_cell.angle_beta   90.00
_cell.angle_gamma   90.00
#
_symmetry.space_group_name_H-M   'P 1'
#
loop_
_entity.id
_entity.type
_entity.pdbx_description
1 polymer ?
#
loop_
_entity_poly.entity_id
_entity_poly.type
_entity_poly.pdbx_seq_one_letter_code
_entity_poly.pdbx_strand_id
1 'polypeptide(L)' 'MTEQQPHQFERGTDGPKVIVAGLDGSDSSMRAAAYAAGLARRQNAMLALVYVQPVMTAGA' A
#
# COMPACT_ATOMS: atom_id res chain seq x y z
N MET A 1 -24.79 39.09 -10.37
CA MET A 1 -25.26 37.71 -10.13
C MET A 1 -24.06 36.80 -10.36
N THR A 2 -23.32 36.49 -9.31
CA THR A 2 -22.16 35.59 -9.36
C THR A 2 -22.66 34.21 -8.95
N GLU A 3 -22.77 33.30 -9.92
CA GLU A 3 -23.15 31.92 -9.67
C GLU A 3 -22.01 31.20 -8.94
N GLN A 4 -22.24 30.89 -7.66
CA GLN A 4 -21.37 30.00 -6.90
C GLN A 4 -21.65 28.57 -7.36
N GLN A 5 -20.81 28.03 -8.25
CA GLN A 5 -20.84 26.61 -8.59
C GLN A 5 -20.58 25.80 -7.31
N PRO A 6 -21.48 24.88 -6.92
CA PRO A 6 -21.27 24.08 -5.72
C PRO A 6 -20.05 23.19 -5.94
N HIS A 7 -19.01 23.38 -5.12
CA HIS A 7 -17.87 22.46 -5.07
C HIS A 7 -18.39 21.09 -4.63
N GLN A 8 -18.61 20.21 -5.61
CA GLN A 8 -18.98 18.84 -5.36
C GLN A 8 -17.79 18.17 -4.67
N PHE A 9 -17.92 17.91 -3.36
CA PHE A 9 -16.93 17.13 -2.64
C PHE A 9 -16.74 15.80 -3.37
N GLU A 10 -15.51 15.49 -3.77
CA GLU A 10 -15.17 14.20 -4.35
C GLU A 10 -15.51 13.14 -3.30
N ARG A 11 -16.53 12.33 -3.58
CA ARG A 11 -16.84 11.17 -2.74
C ARG A 11 -15.63 10.28 -2.87
N GLY A 12 -14.79 10.20 -1.83
CA GLY A 12 -13.56 9.40 -1.78
C GLY A 12 -13.81 7.89 -1.89
N THR A 13 -14.38 7.47 -3.02
CA THR A 13 -14.68 6.08 -3.38
C THR A 13 -13.48 5.39 -3.97
N ASP A 14 -12.48 6.16 -4.38
CA ASP A 14 -11.16 5.70 -4.80
C ASP A 14 -10.35 5.34 -3.55
N GLY A 15 -10.76 4.25 -2.88
CA GLY A 15 -9.95 3.64 -1.82
C GLY A 15 -8.51 3.39 -2.31
N PRO A 16 -7.53 3.26 -1.40
CA PRO A 16 -6.13 3.15 -1.78
C PRO A 16 -5.94 2.08 -2.84
N LYS A 17 -5.62 2.51 -4.08
CA LYS A 17 -5.50 1.64 -5.26
C LYS A 17 -4.32 0.67 -5.14
N VAL A 18 -3.42 0.91 -4.18
CA VAL A 18 -2.23 0.11 -3.90
C VAL A 18 -2.04 -0.02 -2.39
N ILE A 19 -1.83 -1.24 -1.91
CA ILE A 19 -1.40 -1.57 -0.55
C ILE A 19 0.05 -2.04 -0.62
N VAL A 20 0.93 -1.42 0.14
CA VAL A 20 2.37 -1.78 0.18
C VAL A 20 2.69 -2.45 1.51
N ALA A 21 3.42 -3.57 1.47
CA ALA A 21 3.92 -4.25 2.67
C ALA A 21 5.41 -4.59 2.54
N GLY A 22 6.18 -4.24 3.58
CA GLY A 22 7.59 -4.57 3.70
C GLY A 22 7.81 -5.98 4.23
N LEU A 23 8.81 -6.66 3.69
CA LEU A 23 9.30 -7.96 4.10
C LEU A 23 10.76 -7.82 4.54
N ASP A 24 11.08 -8.40 5.69
CA ASP A 24 12.45 -8.49 6.21
C ASP A 24 12.86 -9.93 6.53
N GLY A 25 11.99 -10.91 6.27
CA GLY A 25 12.20 -12.33 6.55
C GLY A 25 11.73 -12.78 7.94
N SER A 26 11.29 -11.85 8.80
CA SER A 26 10.71 -12.18 10.10
C SER A 26 9.28 -12.72 9.99
N ASP A 27 8.86 -13.52 10.98
CA ASP A 27 7.46 -13.96 11.12
C ASP A 27 6.48 -12.78 11.21
N SER A 28 6.90 -11.69 11.87
CA SER A 28 6.12 -10.45 11.96
C SER A 28 5.86 -9.84 10.58
N SER A 29 6.86 -9.80 9.70
CA SER A 29 6.69 -9.28 8.34
C SER A 29 5.75 -10.16 7.50
N MET A 30 5.81 -11.49 7.68
CA MET A 30 4.88 -12.42 7.03
C MET A 30 3.43 -12.24 7.49
N ARG A 31 3.20 -11.99 8.78
CA ARG A 31 1.88 -11.66 9.32
C ARG A 31 1.36 -10.32 8.77
N ALA A 32 2.22 -9.31 8.66
CA ALA A 32 1.87 -8.03 8.05
C ALA A 32 1.48 -8.20 6.57
N ALA A 33 2.22 -9.01 5.81
CA ALA A 33 1.89 -9.33 4.42
C ALA A 33 0.55 -10.06 4.29
N ALA A 34 0.24 -11.01 5.18
CA ALA A 34 -1.06 -11.69 5.18
C ALA A 34 -2.23 -10.73 5.47
N TYR A 35 -2.04 -9.79 6.41
CA TYR A 35 -3.02 -8.73 6.67
C TYR A 35 -3.22 -7.82 5.45
N ALA A 36 -2.12 -7.36 4.85
CA ALA A 36 -2.13 -6.51 3.66
C ALA A 36 -2.79 -7.20 2.46
N ALA A 37 -2.54 -8.49 2.24
CA ALA A 37 -3.20 -9.27 1.21
C ALA A 37 -4.72 -9.34 1.42
N GLY A 38 -5.15 -9.56 2.65
CA GLY A 38 -6.57 -9.49 3.01
C GLY A 38 -7.17 -8.10 2.74
N LEU A 39 -6.43 -7.03 3.08
CA LEU A 39 -6.86 -5.65 2.85
C LEU A 39 -7.01 -5.34 1.36
N ALA A 40 -5.99 -5.66 0.56
CA ALA A 40 -5.97 -5.43 -0.88
C ALA A 40 -7.12 -6.16 -1.59
N ARG A 41 -7.37 -7.43 -1.22
CA ARG A 41 -8.50 -8.21 -1.76
C ARG A 41 -9.86 -7.57 -1.45
N ARG A 42 -10.05 -7.01 -0.26
CA ARG A 42 -11.32 -6.38 0.15
C ARG A 42 -11.56 -5.03 -0.52
N GLN A 43 -10.50 -4.34 -0.91
CA GLN A 43 -10.57 -3.01 -1.53
C GLN A 43 -10.42 -3.04 -3.05
N ASN A 44 -10.28 -4.24 -3.66
CA ASN A 44 -9.91 -4.39 -5.07
C ASN A 44 -8.66 -3.56 -5.43
N ALA A 45 -7.67 -3.59 -4.55
CA ALA A 45 -6.43 -2.83 -4.66
C ALA A 45 -5.27 -3.73 -5.07
N MET A 46 -4.26 -3.16 -5.73
CA MET A 46 -3.01 -3.84 -6.02
C MET A 46 -2.22 -4.08 -4.73
N LEU A 47 -1.64 -5.27 -4.56
CA LEU A 47 -0.71 -5.56 -3.46
C LEU A 47 0.73 -5.47 -3.98
N ALA A 48 1.55 -4.64 -3.36
CA ALA A 48 2.99 -4.55 -3.62
C ALA A 48 3.78 -5.02 -2.40
N LEU A 49 4.59 -6.07 -2.58
CA LEU A 49 5.50 -6.59 -1.56
C LEU A 49 6.91 -6.05 -1.82
N VAL A 50 7.55 -5.52 -0.78
CA VAL A 50 8.88 -4.90 -0.88
C VAL A 50 9.84 -5.61 0.05
N TYR A 51 10.96 -6.09 -0.48
CA TYR A 51 12.06 -6.66 0.29
C TYR A 51 13.34 -5.88 -0.03
N VAL A 52 14.10 -5.51 1.01
CA VAL A 52 15.39 -4.85 0.84
C VAL A 52 16.48 -5.91 0.96
N GLN A 53 17.14 -6.21 -0.14
CA GLN A 53 18.29 -7.11 -0.14
C GLN A 53 19.52 -6.35 0.38
N PRO A 54 20.15 -6.78 1.48
CA PRO A 54 21.39 -6.17 1.94
C PRO A 54 22.50 -6.35 0.90
N VAL A 55 23.23 -5.28 0.61
CA VAL A 55 24.44 -5.37 -0.22
C VAL A 55 25.56 -5.91 0.66
N MET A 56 26.04 -7.12 0.39
CA MET A 56 27.27 -7.60 0.99
C MET A 56 28.43 -6.81 0.39
N THR A 57 29.17 -6.07 1.20
CA THR A 57 30.46 -5.53 0.75
C THR A 57 31.42 -6.72 0.59
N ALA A 58 31.92 -6.95 -0.61
CA ALA A 58 33.03 -7.88 -0.80
C ALA A 58 34.23 -7.29 -0.05
N GLY A 59 34.75 -8.03 0.93
CA GLY A 59 35.80 -7.56 1.83
C GLY A 59 37.03 -7.02 1.08
N ALA A 60 37.58 -5.93 1.60
CA ALA A 60 38.90 -5.41 1.26
C ALA A 60 39.99 -6.23 1.97
#